data_AF-A0AAV9PF33-F1
#
_entry.id   AF-A0AAV9PF33-F1
#
_cell.length_a   1.000
_cell.length_b   1.000
_cell.length_c   1.000
_cell.angle_alpha   90.00
_cell.angle_beta   90.00
_cell.angle_gamma   90.00
#
_symmetry.space_group_name_H-M   'P 1'
#
loop_
_entity.id
_entity.type
_entity.pdbx_description
1 polymer ?
#
loop_
_entity_poly.entity_id
_entity_poly.type
_entity_poly.pdbx_seq_one_letter_code
_entity_poly.pdbx_strand_id
1 'polypeptide(L)'
;MYKSCLALLALLTSANAICNPGEIGVGSSQLCSIGNPTGGGSCGAVTAEIFSDSCDALDTSEDSDFCTASYTDGSTVACDDDHNVTGATVGRTEYGSCRAVSGTEADCSVAAYGYYFASFCCVPA
;
A
#
# COMPACT_ATOMS: atom_id res chain seq x y z
N MET A 1 37.81 31.60 -1.52
CA MET A 1 37.52 30.16 -1.49
C MET A 1 36.29 29.96 -0.62
N TYR A 2 35.09 29.92 -1.23
CA TYR A 2 33.84 29.84 -0.48
C TYR A 2 33.47 28.36 -0.32
N LYS A 3 33.57 27.86 0.92
CA LYS A 3 33.07 26.54 1.32
C LYS A 3 31.54 26.67 1.45
N SER A 4 30.84 26.41 0.34
CA SER A 4 29.39 26.18 0.38
C SER A 4 29.14 24.83 1.04
N CYS A 5 28.78 24.86 2.32
CA CYS A 5 28.25 23.70 3.03
C CYS A 5 26.84 23.46 2.46
N LEU A 6 26.70 22.52 1.53
CA LEU A 6 25.40 22.04 1.09
C LEU A 6 24.71 21.41 2.31
N ALA A 7 23.76 22.12 2.89
CA ALA A 7 22.80 21.54 3.81
C ALA A 7 21.88 20.61 3.00
N LEU A 8 22.12 19.30 3.07
CA LEU A 8 21.14 18.30 2.69
C LEU A 8 19.96 18.43 3.67
N LEU A 9 18.91 19.18 3.31
CA LEU A 9 17.59 18.93 3.85
C LEU A 9 17.11 17.61 3.23
N ALA A 10 17.45 16.49 3.86
CA ALA A 10 16.66 15.29 3.70
C ALA A 10 15.27 15.64 4.27
N LEU A 11 14.29 15.88 3.39
CA LEU A 11 12.91 15.76 3.79
C LEU A 11 12.79 14.34 4.35
N LEU A 12 12.73 14.20 5.68
CA LEU A 12 12.12 13.02 6.27
C LEU A 12 10.65 13.11 5.86
N THR A 13 10.34 12.60 4.67
CA THR A 13 9.03 12.03 4.43
C THR A 13 8.92 10.97 5.52
N SER A 14 8.21 11.30 6.59
CA SER A 14 7.76 10.31 7.56
C SER A 14 6.89 9.35 6.77
N ALA A 15 7.51 8.33 6.19
CA ALA A 15 6.81 7.15 5.71
C ALA A 15 6.12 6.63 6.97
N ASN A 16 4.81 6.85 7.06
CA ASN A 16 4.02 6.24 8.10
C ASN A 16 4.14 4.75 7.85
N ALA A 17 4.73 4.01 8.78
CA ALA A 17 4.77 2.57 8.66
C ALA A 17 3.37 2.02 8.91
N ILE A 18 2.85 1.21 8.00
CA ILE A 18 1.53 0.54 8.13
C ILE A 18 1.62 -0.85 8.74
N CYS A 19 2.77 -1.49 8.57
CA CYS A 19 3.05 -2.79 9.13
C CYS A 19 4.36 -2.71 9.92
N ASN A 20 4.65 -3.74 10.73
CA ASN A 20 5.93 -3.76 11.42
C ASN A 20 7.07 -3.91 10.40
N PRO A 21 8.28 -3.45 10.72
CA PRO A 21 9.42 -3.58 9.82
C PRO A 21 9.61 -5.01 9.31
N GLY A 22 9.66 -5.16 7.98
CA GLY A 22 9.82 -6.46 7.30
C GLY A 22 8.52 -7.23 7.02
N GLU A 23 7.38 -6.72 7.47
CA GLU A 23 6.06 -7.20 7.04
C GLU A 23 5.65 -6.55 5.71
N ILE A 24 4.58 -7.07 5.11
CA ILE A 24 3.89 -6.42 3.98
C ILE A 24 2.45 -6.11 4.33
N GLY A 25 1.91 -5.07 3.71
CA GLY A 25 0.49 -4.74 3.75
C GLY A 25 -0.25 -5.32 2.55
N VAL A 26 -1.47 -5.79 2.76
CA VAL A 26 -2.41 -6.15 1.68
C VAL A 26 -3.67 -5.32 1.87
N GLY A 27 -4.12 -4.63 0.82
CA GLY A 27 -5.34 -3.84 0.89
C GLY A 27 -5.67 -3.19 -0.44
N SER A 28 -6.00 -1.91 -0.40
CA SER A 28 -6.55 -1.19 -1.56
C SER A 28 -6.03 0.22 -1.69
N SER A 29 -5.97 0.72 -2.91
CA SER A 29 -5.65 2.09 -3.26
C SER A 29 -6.73 2.71 -4.15
N GLN A 30 -6.88 4.03 -4.07
CA GLN A 30 -7.72 4.81 -4.98
C GLN A 30 -7.11 6.20 -5.17
N LEU A 31 -6.94 6.58 -6.44
CA LEU A 31 -6.48 7.91 -6.82
C LEU A 31 -7.67 8.80 -7.18
N CYS A 32 -7.69 9.99 -6.60
CA CYS A 32 -8.66 11.03 -6.90
C CYS A 32 -7.98 12.24 -7.54
N SER A 33 -8.71 12.91 -8.42
CA SER A 33 -8.30 14.16 -9.06
C SER A 33 -9.15 15.29 -8.50
N ILE A 34 -8.52 16.44 -8.22
CA ILE A 34 -9.21 17.68 -7.81
C ILE A 34 -10.19 18.15 -8.88
N GLY A 35 -9.94 17.75 -10.14
CA GLY A 35 -10.66 18.22 -11.30
C GLY A 35 -10.46 19.72 -11.54
N ASN A 36 -11.33 20.31 -12.34
CA ASN A 36 -11.35 21.75 -12.56
C ASN A 36 -12.60 22.37 -11.88
N PRO A 37 -12.63 23.69 -11.65
CA PRO A 37 -13.74 24.34 -10.93
C PRO A 37 -15.13 24.12 -11.53
N THR A 38 -15.21 23.73 -12.81
CA THR A 38 -16.47 23.54 -13.54
C THR A 38 -16.94 22.08 -13.55
N GLY A 39 -16.00 21.13 -13.51
CA GLY A 39 -16.25 19.68 -13.58
C GLY A 39 -16.20 18.97 -12.23
N GLY A 40 -15.65 19.61 -11.19
CA GLY A 40 -15.47 18.99 -9.88
C GLY A 40 -14.43 17.87 -9.87
N GLY A 41 -14.12 17.35 -8.68
CA GLY A 41 -13.18 16.23 -8.53
C GLY A 41 -13.76 14.90 -9.02
N SER A 42 -12.87 13.98 -9.35
CA SER A 42 -13.23 12.62 -9.82
C SER A 42 -12.26 11.60 -9.26
N CYS A 43 -12.74 10.46 -8.79
CA CYS A 43 -11.90 9.35 -8.36
C CYS A 43 -11.83 8.25 -9.42
N GLY A 44 -10.66 7.63 -9.53
CA GLY A 44 -10.46 6.43 -10.33
C GLY A 44 -11.06 5.19 -9.67
N ALA A 45 -10.85 4.04 -10.30
CA ALA A 45 -11.21 2.76 -9.71
C ALA A 45 -10.43 2.52 -8.41
N VAL A 46 -11.05 1.76 -7.50
CA VAL A 46 -10.34 1.15 -6.38
C VAL A 46 -9.57 -0.05 -6.93
N THR A 47 -8.31 -0.16 -6.57
CA THR A 47 -7.41 -1.23 -6.98
C THR A 47 -6.90 -1.96 -5.75
N ALA A 48 -6.76 -3.27 -5.82
CA ALA A 48 -6.09 -4.04 -4.79
C ALA A 48 -4.58 -3.82 -4.88
N GLU A 49 -3.92 -3.67 -3.74
CA GLU A 49 -2.52 -3.29 -3.67
C GLU A 49 -1.80 -4.04 -2.55
N ILE A 50 -0.55 -4.43 -2.83
CA ILE A 50 0.40 -4.97 -1.87
C ILE A 50 1.42 -3.88 -1.58
N PHE A 51 1.61 -3.57 -0.30
CA PHE A 51 2.46 -2.50 0.19
C PHE A 51 3.67 -3.06 0.94
N SER A 52 4.77 -2.33 0.93
CA SER A 52 5.83 -2.53 1.93
C SER A 52 5.36 -2.06 3.31
N ASP A 53 6.11 -2.40 4.35
CA ASP A 53 5.91 -1.82 5.69
C ASP A 53 5.97 -0.29 5.69
N SER A 54 6.68 0.31 4.73
CA SER A 54 6.86 1.76 4.54
C SER A 54 5.89 2.43 3.57
N CYS A 55 4.78 1.78 3.20
CA CYS A 55 3.77 2.30 2.26
C CYS A 55 4.20 2.40 0.79
N ASP A 56 5.31 1.78 0.39
CA ASP A 56 5.67 1.70 -1.02
C ASP A 56 4.81 0.63 -1.69
N ALA A 57 4.20 0.95 -2.83
CA ALA A 57 3.50 -0.05 -3.63
C ALA A 57 4.50 -1.09 -4.15
N LEU A 58 4.33 -2.34 -3.73
CA LEU A 58 5.09 -3.49 -4.21
C LEU A 58 4.43 -4.10 -5.45
N ASP A 59 3.10 -4.11 -5.48
CA ASP A 59 2.31 -4.62 -6.60
C ASP A 59 0.88 -4.08 -6.54
N THR A 60 0.24 -3.92 -7.70
CA THR A 60 -1.12 -3.39 -7.82
C THR A 60 -1.89 -4.20 -8.86
N SER A 61 -3.14 -4.50 -8.57
CA SER A 61 -4.08 -5.18 -9.46
C SER A 61 -5.03 -4.19 -10.14
N GLU A 62 -5.59 -4.57 -11.29
CA GLU A 62 -6.71 -3.85 -11.90
C GLU A 62 -8.05 -4.12 -11.19
N ASP A 63 -8.13 -5.20 -10.40
CA ASP A 63 -9.30 -5.57 -9.60
C ASP A 63 -9.25 -4.95 -8.20
N SER A 64 -10.42 -4.61 -7.65
CA SER A 64 -10.53 -4.06 -6.29
C SER A 64 -10.50 -5.10 -5.17
N ASP A 65 -10.76 -6.36 -5.50
CA ASP A 65 -10.82 -7.46 -4.53
C ASP A 65 -9.45 -8.14 -4.44
N PHE A 66 -8.71 -7.91 -3.36
CA PHE A 66 -7.39 -8.48 -3.15
C PHE A 66 -7.38 -10.01 -3.05
N CYS A 67 -8.50 -10.67 -2.75
CA CYS A 67 -8.57 -12.13 -2.65
C CYS A 67 -8.70 -12.82 -4.02
N THR A 68 -9.20 -12.10 -5.03
CA THR A 68 -9.36 -12.62 -6.40
C THR A 68 -8.52 -11.87 -7.43
N ALA A 69 -7.85 -10.80 -7.00
CA ALA A 69 -7.01 -9.95 -7.82
C ALA A 69 -5.89 -10.73 -8.50
N SER A 70 -5.64 -10.35 -9.76
CA SER A 70 -4.44 -10.77 -10.48
C SER A 70 -3.38 -9.68 -10.34
N TYR A 71 -2.33 -9.98 -9.61
CA TYR A 71 -1.18 -9.10 -9.46
C TYR A 71 -0.12 -9.37 -10.53
N THR A 72 0.82 -8.45 -10.68
CA THR A 72 1.92 -8.61 -11.64
C THR A 72 3.06 -9.47 -11.07
N ASP A 73 4.04 -9.81 -11.89
CA ASP A 73 5.34 -10.39 -11.46
C ASP A 73 5.32 -11.60 -10.50
N GLY A 74 4.24 -12.40 -10.52
CA GLY A 74 4.12 -13.63 -9.72
C GLY A 74 3.66 -13.39 -8.28
N SER A 75 3.21 -12.18 -7.95
CA SER A 75 2.60 -11.93 -6.65
C SER A 75 1.22 -12.57 -6.56
N THR A 76 0.85 -13.05 -5.37
CA THR A 76 -0.45 -13.66 -5.11
C THR A 76 -0.89 -13.36 -3.69
N VAL A 77 -2.19 -13.25 -3.47
CA VAL A 77 -2.78 -13.17 -2.13
C VAL A 77 -3.64 -14.41 -1.92
N ALA A 78 -3.52 -15.02 -0.75
CA ALA A 78 -4.34 -16.15 -0.32
C ALA A 78 -5.30 -15.68 0.76
N CYS A 79 -6.58 -16.00 0.60
CA CYS A 79 -7.62 -15.69 1.58
C CYS A 79 -8.32 -16.97 2.07
N ASP A 80 -8.91 -16.89 3.26
CA ASP A 80 -9.88 -17.89 3.72
C ASP A 80 -11.29 -17.64 3.16
N ASP A 81 -12.24 -18.51 3.50
CA ASP A 81 -13.64 -18.41 3.05
C ASP A 81 -14.33 -17.12 3.56
N ASP A 82 -13.83 -16.53 4.66
CA ASP A 82 -14.33 -15.30 5.25
C ASP A 82 -13.64 -14.04 4.68
N HIS A 83 -12.85 -14.19 3.60
CA HIS A 83 -12.07 -13.13 2.94
C HIS A 83 -11.00 -12.48 3.82
N ASN A 84 -10.53 -13.19 4.85
CA ASN A 84 -9.34 -12.77 5.58
C ASN A 84 -8.10 -13.21 4.81
N VAL A 85 -7.16 -12.30 4.62
CA VAL A 85 -5.85 -12.65 4.06
C VAL A 85 -5.17 -13.61 5.04
N THR A 86 -4.71 -14.74 4.53
CA THR A 86 -3.99 -15.79 5.27
C THR A 86 -2.52 -15.88 4.87
N GLY A 87 -2.19 -15.40 3.67
CA GLY A 87 -0.83 -15.30 3.18
C GLY A 87 -0.74 -14.49 1.90
N ALA A 88 0.48 -14.19 1.50
CA ALA A 88 0.78 -13.57 0.22
C ALA A 88 2.16 -14.01 -0.27
N THR A 89 2.37 -13.93 -1.58
CA THR A 89 3.69 -14.09 -2.19
C THR A 89 3.99 -12.82 -2.95
N VAL A 90 5.21 -12.31 -2.84
CA VAL A 90 5.70 -11.18 -3.62
C VAL A 90 7.02 -11.60 -4.26
N GLY A 91 7.04 -11.74 -5.58
CA GLY A 91 8.17 -12.29 -6.33
C GLY A 91 8.49 -13.76 -5.95
N ARG A 92 9.38 -13.96 -4.97
CA ARG A 92 9.78 -15.29 -4.47
C ARG A 92 9.67 -15.43 -2.95
N THR A 93 9.22 -14.39 -2.28
CA THR A 93 9.12 -14.36 -0.82
C THR A 93 7.69 -14.68 -0.43
N GLU A 94 7.51 -15.69 0.41
CA GLU A 94 6.24 -16.05 1.00
C GLU A 94 6.04 -15.28 2.32
N TYR A 95 4.80 -14.87 2.55
CA TYR A 95 4.35 -14.19 3.75
C TYR A 95 3.11 -14.91 4.28
N GLY A 96 3.02 -15.03 5.60
CA GLY A 96 1.93 -15.72 6.30
C GLY A 96 1.61 -15.07 7.64
N SER A 97 0.83 -15.78 8.47
CA SER A 97 0.38 -15.30 9.79
C SER A 97 -0.15 -13.87 9.76
N CYS A 98 -1.03 -13.60 8.80
CA CYS A 98 -1.55 -12.27 8.56
C CYS A 98 -2.52 -11.84 9.66
N ARG A 99 -2.46 -10.56 10.05
CA ARG A 99 -3.40 -9.94 10.99
C ARG A 99 -4.16 -8.81 10.31
N ALA A 100 -5.43 -8.65 10.67
CA ALA A 100 -6.19 -7.48 10.27
C ALA A 100 -5.61 -6.22 10.96
N VAL A 101 -5.55 -5.11 10.23
CA VAL A 101 -5.18 -3.79 10.72
C VAL A 101 -6.27 -2.78 10.37
N SER A 102 -6.35 -1.67 11.12
CA SER A 102 -7.39 -0.66 10.91
C SER A 102 -6.97 0.70 11.45
N GLY A 103 -7.73 1.74 11.11
CA GLY A 103 -7.48 3.09 11.61
C GLY A 103 -6.18 3.67 11.07
N THR A 104 -5.43 4.38 11.90
CA THR A 104 -4.17 5.03 11.49
C THR A 104 -3.06 4.04 11.17
N GLU A 105 -3.14 2.81 11.70
CA GLU A 105 -2.18 1.74 11.40
C GLU A 105 -2.38 1.18 9.98
N ALA A 106 -3.52 1.44 9.36
CA ALA A 106 -3.85 0.99 8.00
C ALA A 106 -3.56 2.04 6.92
N ASP A 107 -3.31 3.30 7.28
CA ASP A 107 -3.40 4.43 6.36
C ASP A 107 -2.04 4.86 5.80
N CYS A 108 -1.83 4.61 4.50
CA CYS A 108 -0.69 5.03 3.69
C CYS A 108 -0.93 6.33 2.91
N SER A 109 -2.01 7.05 3.18
CA SER A 109 -2.41 8.24 2.41
C SER A 109 -1.45 9.40 2.65
N VAL A 110 -0.47 9.57 1.76
CA VAL A 110 0.56 10.63 1.81
C VAL A 110 0.12 11.97 1.20
N ALA A 111 -1.05 12.03 0.56
CA ALA A 111 -1.55 13.24 -0.08
C ALA A 111 -3.08 13.34 0.01
N ALA A 112 -3.62 14.56 -0.16
CA ALA A 112 -5.05 14.85 -0.14
C ALA A 112 -5.88 14.16 -1.25
N TYR A 113 -5.23 13.38 -2.12
CA TYR A 113 -5.79 12.89 -3.38
C TYR A 113 -5.52 11.41 -3.65
N GLY A 114 -4.81 10.73 -2.75
CA GLY A 114 -4.55 9.29 -2.86
C GLY A 114 -4.92 8.63 -1.55
N TYR A 115 -5.88 7.71 -1.63
CA TYR A 115 -6.36 6.92 -0.51
C TYR A 115 -5.70 5.55 -0.60
N TYR A 116 -4.85 5.22 0.36
CA TYR A 116 -4.09 3.96 0.36
C TYR A 116 -4.28 3.30 1.72
N PHE A 117 -4.88 2.12 1.74
CA PHE A 117 -5.23 1.45 2.97
C PHE A 117 -4.80 -0.02 2.95
N ALA A 118 -3.95 -0.41 3.89
CA ALA A 118 -3.70 -1.81 4.19
C ALA A 118 -4.83 -2.34 5.09
N SER A 119 -5.43 -3.47 4.70
CA SER A 119 -6.43 -4.16 5.53
C SER A 119 -5.79 -5.27 6.37
N PHE A 120 -4.66 -5.83 5.90
CA PHE A 120 -3.92 -6.87 6.59
C PHE A 120 -2.42 -6.62 6.55
N CYS A 121 -1.71 -7.04 7.59
CA CYS A 121 -0.25 -7.11 7.62
C CYS A 121 0.18 -8.57 7.77
N CYS A 122 1.10 -9.01 6.90
CA CYS A 122 1.61 -10.39 6.87
C CYS A 122 3.11 -10.42 7.16
N VAL A 123 3.55 -11.42 7.94
CA VAL A 123 4.97 -11.60 8.30
C VAL A 123 5.64 -12.54 7.30
N PRO A 124 6.96 -12.43 7.08
CA PRO A 124 7.70 -13.42 6.29
C PRO A 124 7.49 -14.85 6.83
N ALA A 125 7.23 -15.81 5.94
CA ALA A 125 7.01 -17.21 6.26
C ALA A 125 8.32 -18.00 6.45
#